data_AF-A0AAV4JGJ6-F1
#
_entry.id   AF-A0AAV4JGJ6-F1
#
_cell.length_a   1.000
_cell.length_b   1.000
_cell.length_c   1.000
_cell.angle_alpha   90.00
_cell.angle_beta   90.00
_cell.angle_gamma   90.00
#
_symmetry.space_group_name_H-M   'P 1'
#
loop_
_entity.id
_entity.type
_entity.pdbx_description
1 polymer ?
#
loop_
_entity_poly.entity_id
_entity_poly.type
_entity_poly.pdbx_seq_one_letter_code
_entity_poly.pdbx_strand_id
1 'polypeptide(L)'
;MPIQPPSDKAEKFADYIFQQYICQTARFLPAIWAGIDKEDVTTTNSCEVFRMHFSRRICPHPNIFRFLETLKHEQEKLNLKIRCVGQPSPKK
;
A
#
# COMPACT_ATOMS: atom_id res chain seq x y z
N MET A 1 -11.34 -11.11 28.34
CA MET A 1 -11.58 -12.37 27.59
C MET A 1 -11.69 -12.01 26.12
N PRO A 2 -10.95 -12.63 25.19
CA PRO A 2 -11.10 -12.31 23.78
C PRO A 2 -12.45 -12.86 23.29
N ILE A 3 -13.22 -12.01 22.59
CA ILE A 3 -14.62 -12.26 22.17
C ILE A 3 -14.65 -12.95 20.79
N GLN A 4 -13.53 -13.50 20.33
CA GLN A 4 -13.44 -14.05 18.99
C GLN A 4 -13.81 -15.54 19.02
N PRO A 5 -14.90 -15.97 18.36
CA PRO A 5 -15.15 -17.39 18.18
C PRO A 5 -13.99 -17.99 17.38
N PRO A 6 -13.45 -19.15 17.77
CA PRO A 6 -12.32 -19.79 17.08
C PRO A 6 -12.76 -20.21 15.69
N SER A 7 -12.47 -19.35 14.74
CA SER A 7 -12.64 -19.56 13.31
C SER A 7 -11.24 -19.50 12.72
N ASP A 8 -10.71 -20.65 12.32
CA ASP A 8 -9.38 -20.80 11.71
C ASP A 8 -9.17 -19.80 10.54
N LYS A 9 -10.24 -19.45 9.82
CA LYS A 9 -10.20 -18.44 8.75
C LYS A 9 -10.02 -17.01 9.28
N ALA A 10 -10.67 -16.68 10.39
CA ALA A 10 -10.58 -15.34 10.98
C ALA A 10 -9.20 -15.09 11.59
N GLU A 11 -8.61 -16.11 12.23
CA GLU A 11 -7.26 -16.05 12.76
C GLU A 11 -6.22 -15.90 11.64
N LYS A 12 -6.29 -16.76 10.61
CA LYS A 12 -5.42 -16.65 9.42
C LYS A 12 -5.52 -15.29 8.72
N PHE A 13 -6.72 -14.74 8.65
CA PHE A 13 -6.92 -13.41 8.08
C PHE A 13 -6.29 -12.32 8.96
N ALA A 14 -6.50 -12.37 10.28
CA ALA A 14 -5.90 -11.42 11.20
C ALA A 14 -4.37 -11.48 11.17
N ASP A 15 -3.79 -12.69 11.16
CA ASP A 15 -2.34 -12.90 11.05
C ASP A 15 -1.78 -12.33 9.73
N TYR A 16 -2.48 -12.59 8.62
CA TYR A 16 -2.10 -12.02 7.32
C TYR A 16 -2.07 -10.50 7.35
N ILE A 17 -3.12 -9.87 7.88
CA ILE A 17 -3.18 -8.40 8.00
C ILE A 17 -2.06 -7.90 8.90
N PHE A 18 -1.85 -8.53 10.05
CA PHE A 18 -0.81 -8.13 10.98
C PHE A 18 0.59 -8.20 10.36
N GLN A 19 0.92 -9.33 9.71
CA GLN A 19 2.23 -9.55 9.10
C GLN A 19 2.48 -8.66 7.87
N GLN A 20 1.44 -8.41 7.06
CA GLN A 20 1.60 -7.68 5.80
C GLN A 20 1.43 -6.16 5.93
N TYR A 21 0.67 -5.68 6.92
CA TYR A 21 0.26 -4.27 7.00
C TYR A 21 0.54 -3.56 8.33
N ILE A 22 0.66 -4.29 9.46
CA ILE A 22 0.74 -3.66 10.80
C ILE A 22 2.14 -3.77 11.40
N CYS A 23 2.79 -4.93 11.27
CA CYS A 23 4.10 -5.19 11.87
C CYS A 23 5.16 -4.17 11.39
N GLN A 24 6.16 -3.86 12.22
CA GLN A 24 7.24 -2.94 11.87
C GLN A 24 8.10 -3.44 10.69
N THR A 25 8.13 -4.76 10.46
CA THR A 25 8.80 -5.39 9.31
C THR A 25 7.83 -5.72 8.18
N ALA A 26 6.60 -5.20 8.22
CA ALA A 26 5.58 -5.46 7.24
C ALA A 26 6.00 -5.01 5.83
N ARG A 27 5.54 -5.75 4.82
CA ARG A 27 5.76 -5.38 3.42
C ARG A 27 5.06 -4.08 3.06
N PHE A 28 3.95 -3.73 3.71
CA PHE A 28 3.22 -2.49 3.48
C PHE A 28 3.06 -1.74 4.80
N LEU A 29 4.03 -0.90 5.14
CA LEU A 29 4.07 -0.25 6.45
C LEU A 29 2.84 0.63 6.69
N PRO A 30 2.42 0.79 7.97
CA PRO A 30 1.36 1.73 8.35
C PRO A 30 1.57 3.15 7.81
N ALA A 31 2.81 3.61 7.66
CA ALA A 31 3.12 4.91 7.07
C ALA A 31 2.55 5.11 5.65
N ILE A 32 2.25 4.03 4.91
CA ILE A 32 1.68 4.10 3.55
C ILE A 32 0.17 4.36 3.57
N TRP A 33 -0.56 3.80 4.55
CA TRP A 33 -2.03 3.79 4.56
C TRP A 33 -2.67 4.47 5.78
N ALA A 34 -1.94 4.58 6.89
CA ALA A 34 -2.32 5.23 8.14
C ALA A 34 -1.55 6.55 8.39
N GLY A 35 -0.62 6.90 7.50
CA GLY A 35 0.08 8.18 7.58
C GLY A 35 -0.91 9.32 7.33
N ILE A 36 -1.05 10.23 8.30
CA ILE A 36 -1.73 11.50 8.07
C ILE A 36 -0.78 12.34 7.24
N ASP A 37 -1.05 12.42 5.93
CA ASP A 37 -0.51 13.50 5.13
C ASP A 37 -1.08 14.81 5.68
N LYS A 38 -0.23 15.84 5.78
CA LYS A 38 -0.55 17.16 6.34
C LYS A 38 -1.97 17.60 5.93
N GLU A 39 -2.71 18.20 6.87
CA GLU A 39 -4.14 18.55 6.84
C GLU A 39 -4.62 19.43 5.66
N ASP A 40 -3.77 19.70 4.66
CA ASP A 40 -3.94 20.71 3.62
C ASP A 40 -3.74 20.15 2.19
N VAL A 41 -4.25 18.94 1.90
CA VAL A 41 -4.22 18.37 0.54
C VAL A 41 -5.55 18.62 -0.17
N THR A 42 -5.85 19.88 -0.50
CA THR A 42 -6.91 20.22 -1.46
C THR A 42 -6.44 19.98 -2.90
N THR A 43 -6.02 18.77 -3.24
CA THR A 43 -5.64 18.46 -4.64
C THR A 43 -6.17 17.12 -5.09
N THR A 44 -7.35 17.14 -5.71
CA THR A 44 -7.92 16.09 -6.57
C THR A 44 -6.91 15.57 -7.61
N ASN A 45 -5.93 16.39 -7.97
CA ASN A 45 -4.85 16.09 -8.91
C ASN A 45 -4.08 14.79 -8.55
N SER A 46 -3.79 14.52 -7.28
CA SER A 46 -2.95 13.35 -6.92
C SER A 46 -3.65 12.01 -7.21
N CYS A 47 -4.94 11.89 -6.88
CA CYS A 47 -5.72 10.69 -7.16
C CYS A 47 -5.97 10.51 -8.66
N GLU A 48 -6.22 11.59 -9.39
CA GLU A 48 -6.42 11.55 -10.83
C GLU A 48 -5.13 11.19 -11.58
N VAL A 49 -3.99 11.75 -11.16
CA VAL A 49 -2.67 11.42 -11.68
C VAL A 49 -2.36 9.95 -11.40
N PHE A 50 -2.59 9.46 -10.18
CA PHE A 50 -2.45 8.04 -9.87
C PHE A 50 -3.33 7.17 -10.78
N ARG A 51 -4.62 7.49 -10.90
CA ARG A 51 -5.56 6.76 -11.77
C ARG A 51 -5.09 6.76 -13.22
N MET A 52 -4.65 7.91 -13.75
CA MET A 52 -4.12 8.02 -15.11
C MET A 52 -2.88 7.14 -15.30
N HIS A 53 -1.90 7.22 -14.40
CA HIS A 53 -0.70 6.39 -14.48
C HIS A 53 -1.01 4.90 -14.34
N PHE A 54 -1.93 4.55 -13.45
CA PHE A 54 -2.36 3.18 -13.23
C PHE A 54 -3.09 2.62 -14.45
N SER A 55 -4.06 3.36 -15.01
CA SER A 55 -4.78 3.00 -16.23
C SER A 55 -3.87 2.87 -17.45
N ARG A 56 -2.73 3.57 -17.53
CA ARG A 56 -1.73 3.37 -18.60
C ARG A 56 -0.99 2.02 -18.49
N ARG A 57 -0.99 1.38 -17.32
CA ARG A 57 -0.33 0.09 -17.07
C ARG A 57 -1.27 -1.11 -17.20
N ILE A 58 -2.58 -0.88 -17.20
CA ILE A 58 -3.59 -1.94 -17.29
C ILE A 58 -4.45 -1.80 -18.55
N CYS A 59 -4.84 -2.93 -19.14
CA CYS A 59 -5.85 -2.92 -20.20
C CYS A 59 -7.22 -2.53 -19.60
N PRO A 60 -8.21 -2.08 -20.40
CA PRO A 60 -9.53 -1.69 -19.90
C PRO A 60 -10.25 -2.78 -19.09
N HIS A 61 -9.98 -4.06 -19.41
CA HIS A 61 -10.51 -5.22 -18.71
C HIS A 61 -9.39 -6.23 -18.43
N PRO A 62 -8.51 -5.96 -17.45
CA PRO A 62 -7.46 -6.89 -17.09
C PRO A 62 -8.10 -8.08 -16.36
N ASN A 63 -7.55 -9.28 -16.56
CA ASN A 63 -7.88 -10.38 -15.65
C ASN A 63 -7.41 -10.02 -14.22
N ILE A 64 -8.05 -10.63 -13.22
CA ILE A 64 -7.80 -10.30 -11.80
C ILE A 64 -6.32 -10.48 -11.42
N PHE A 65 -5.65 -11.48 -11.98
CA PHE A 65 -4.23 -11.73 -11.70
C PHE A 65 -3.34 -10.58 -12.19
N ARG A 66 -3.55 -10.11 -13.41
CA ARG A 66 -2.80 -8.99 -14.00
C ARG A 66 -3.07 -7.68 -13.29
N PHE A 67 -4.31 -7.48 -12.82
CA PHE A 67 -4.65 -6.35 -11.97
C PHE A 67 -3.87 -6.40 -10.65
N LEU A 68 -3.90 -7.54 -9.95
CA LEU A 68 -3.21 -7.72 -8.67
C LEU A 68 -1.71 -7.55 -8.78
N GLU A 69 -1.07 -8.07 -9.82
CA GLU A 69 0.36 -7.90 -10.04
C GLU A 69 0.73 -6.44 -10.28
N THR A 70 -0.07 -5.70 -11.06
CA THR A 70 0.15 -4.28 -11.28
C THR A 70 -0.03 -3.47 -9.99
N LEU A 71 -1.02 -3.82 -9.17
CA LEU A 71 -1.27 -3.18 -7.89
C LEU A 71 -0.12 -3.39 -6.90
N LYS A 72 0.35 -4.64 -6.75
CA LYS A 72 1.50 -4.96 -5.89
C LYS A 72 2.75 -4.19 -6.31
N HIS A 73 3.00 -4.10 -7.61
CA HIS A 73 4.15 -3.37 -8.15
C HIS A 73 4.14 -1.88 -7.79
N GLU A 74 2.99 -1.22 -7.92
CA GLU A 74 2.87 0.19 -7.54
C GLU A 74 2.96 0.39 -6.03
N GLN A 75 2.40 -0.51 -5.22
CA GLN A 75 2.54 -0.47 -3.76
C GLN A 75 4.01 -0.64 -3.31
N GLU A 76 4.78 -1.52 -3.96
CA GLU A 76 6.19 -1.73 -3.66
C GLU A 76 7.04 -0.50 -3.99
N LYS A 77 6.81 0.14 -5.14
CA LYS A 77 7.45 1.41 -5.50
C LYS A 77 7.18 2.52 -4.50
N LEU A 78 5.92 2.66 -4.08
CA LEU A 78 5.54 3.66 -3.09
C LEU A 78 6.23 3.40 -1.75
N ASN A 79 6.28 2.15 -1.31
CA ASN A 79 6.99 1.77 -0.09
C ASN A 79 8.49 2.08 -0.15
N LEU A 80 9.16 1.73 -1.26
CA LEU A 80 10.56 2.09 -1.48
C LEU A 80 10.76 3.61 -1.42
N LYS A 81 9.88 4.37 -2.08
CA LYS A 81 9.96 5.84 -2.08
C LYS A 81 9.81 6.42 -0.68
N ILE A 82 8.84 5.93 0.10
CA ILE A 82 8.61 6.34 1.49
C ILE A 82 9.84 6.03 2.36
N ARG A 83 10.46 4.85 2.20
CA ARG A 83 11.69 4.49 2.93
C ARG A 83 12.89 5.38 2.58
N CYS A 84 12.91 5.97 1.38
CA CYS A 84 13.96 6.90 0.96
C CYS A 84 13.71 8.34 1.43
N VAL A 85 12.50 8.69 1.90
CA VAL A 85 12.22 10.03 2.42
C VAL A 85 13.05 10.26 3.68
N GLY A 86 13.99 11.19 3.62
CA GLY A 86 14.90 11.53 4.72
C GLY A 86 16.34 11.04 4.56
N GLN A 87 16.66 10.27 3.51
CA GLN A 87 18.06 9.99 3.18
C GLN A 87 18.66 11.19 2.42
N PRO A 88 19.83 11.72 2.85
CA PRO A 88 20.49 12.78 2.11
C PRO A 88 20.87 12.27 0.73
N SER A 89 20.57 13.04 -0.32
CA SER A 89 20.98 12.74 -1.68
C SER A 89 22.49 12.44 -1.70
N PRO A 90 22.95 11.40 -2.41
CA PRO A 90 24.37 11.15 -2.52
C PRO A 90 25.05 12.40 -3.08
N LYS A 91 25.99 12.96 -2.32
CA LYS A 91 26.80 14.10 -2.77
C LYS A 91 27.57 13.63 -4.00
N LYS A 92 27.36 14.33 -5.12
CA LYS A 92 28.08 14.13 -6.38
C LYS A 92 29.58 14.28 -6.18
#